data_AF-A0A943UZ90-F1
#
_entry.id   AF-A0A943UZ90-F1
#
_cell.length_a   1.000
_cell.length_b   1.000
_cell.length_c   1.000
_cell.angle_alpha   90.00
_cell.angle_beta   90.00
_cell.angle_gamma   90.00
#
_symmetry.space_group_name_H-M   'P 1'
#
loop_
_entity.id
_entity.type
_entity.pdbx_description
1 polymer ?
#
loop_
_entity_poly.entity_id
_entity_poly.type
_entity_poly.pdbx_seq_one_letter_code
_entity_poly.pdbx_strand_id
1 'polypeptide(L)'
;MIDEVAEYALYVAFLLACAIPLSGYINKVMAGEKNLLSCVVAPVERAACKVLGVDRFEQMSWKKYLATALIFSIVSFVGLIAILMLQGVLPFNPQGFAGLSWDLAFNTAASFVSNTNWQSYSGESTLSYFSQAIGLTVQNFVTPAVGIAVLFALFRGLVAEGGEGLGSFWVDVVRAVLGILLPLSLVLAIVDVAQGSPQNMSDYQTTQLVEPVGVTDEGDIVAPDDSEAVEVVDEMAVPMGPQASQVAIKQLGTNGGGYNGVNSASALENPTPLTNLLQCISLLLIPVALVFSFGRFVGDRRQGRAIFAAMFVIFLVALFSVAFFEMAATPQLAQNGAVYMGADGQSGGNMEGKETRFGVTDSALWAAFTTAASNGSVNSMHDSFTPLGGMVPMLLMQLGEIIFGGIGCGLYSMIGFVVLTVFIAGLMVGRTPEYLGKKIGPKEMRMAVVLAICTPVVILIG
;
A
#
# COMPACT_ATOMS: atom_id res chain seq x y z
N MET A 1 -11.18 -19.86 17.78
CA MET A 1 -11.67 -19.76 16.38
C MET A 1 -12.97 -18.96 16.19
N ILE A 2 -14.00 -19.05 17.04
CA ILE A 2 -15.26 -18.32 16.79
C ILE A 2 -15.08 -16.81 16.93
N ASP A 3 -14.33 -16.37 17.95
CA ASP A 3 -14.10 -14.95 18.24
C ASP A 3 -13.24 -14.29 17.14
N GLU A 4 -12.25 -15.01 16.62
CA GLU A 4 -11.34 -14.58 15.57
C GLU A 4 -12.07 -14.49 14.21
N VAL A 5 -12.97 -15.43 13.92
CA VAL A 5 -13.84 -15.34 12.75
C VAL A 5 -14.79 -14.14 12.86
N ALA A 6 -15.31 -13.86 14.06
CA ALA A 6 -16.15 -12.70 14.31
C ALA A 6 -15.37 -11.39 14.14
N GLU A 7 -14.12 -11.34 14.59
CA GLU A 7 -13.20 -10.24 14.38
C GLU A 7 -12.95 -9.98 12.89
N TYR A 8 -12.56 -10.99 12.12
CA TYR A 8 -12.39 -10.85 10.67
C TYR A 8 -13.66 -10.36 9.96
N ALA A 9 -14.83 -10.88 10.38
CA ALA A 9 -16.10 -10.43 9.85
C ALA A 9 -16.36 -8.94 10.17
N LEU A 10 -15.98 -8.47 11.36
CA LEU A 10 -16.09 -7.05 11.74
C LEU A 10 -15.18 -6.16 10.88
N TYR A 11 -13.92 -6.56 10.68
CA TYR A 11 -12.97 -5.83 9.81
C TYR A 11 -13.51 -5.72 8.38
N VAL A 12 -13.96 -6.84 7.81
CA VAL A 12 -14.51 -6.87 6.45
C VAL A 12 -15.80 -6.06 6.37
N ALA A 13 -16.70 -6.17 7.35
CA ALA A 13 -17.95 -5.39 7.38
C ALA A 13 -17.67 -3.89 7.45
N PHE A 14 -16.71 -3.48 8.30
CA PHE A 14 -16.31 -2.08 8.43
C PHE A 14 -15.65 -1.55 7.15
N LEU A 15 -14.76 -2.33 6.54
CA LEU A 15 -14.16 -2.03 5.23
C LEU A 15 -15.24 -1.77 4.17
N LEU A 16 -16.25 -2.66 4.06
CA LEU A 16 -17.33 -2.50 3.09
C LEU A 16 -18.23 -1.31 3.41
N ALA A 17 -18.52 -1.07 4.70
CA ALA A 17 -19.30 0.07 5.15
C ALA A 17 -18.64 1.41 4.76
N CYS A 18 -17.31 1.49 4.74
CA CYS A 18 -16.55 2.66 4.31
C CYS A 18 -16.34 2.71 2.79
N ALA A 19 -15.98 1.61 2.14
CA ALA A 19 -15.64 1.56 0.73
C ALA A 19 -16.84 1.83 -0.20
N ILE A 20 -18.04 1.36 0.16
CA ILE A 20 -19.25 1.56 -0.66
C ILE A 20 -19.65 3.05 -0.78
N PRO A 21 -19.75 3.86 0.29
CA PRO A 21 -19.99 5.29 0.13
C PRO A 21 -18.80 6.01 -0.51
N LEU A 22 -17.56 5.64 -0.16
CA LEU A 22 -16.35 6.22 -0.75
C LEU A 22 -16.33 6.07 -2.28
N SER A 23 -16.73 4.93 -2.82
CA SER A 23 -16.79 4.72 -4.27
C SER A 23 -17.73 5.68 -5.02
N GLY A 24 -18.82 6.12 -4.38
CA GLY A 24 -19.67 7.18 -4.93
C GLY A 24 -19.01 8.54 -4.89
N TYR A 25 -18.26 8.82 -3.82
CA TYR A 25 -17.50 10.06 -3.67
C TYR A 25 -16.34 10.16 -4.67
N ILE A 26 -15.56 9.09 -4.86
CA ILE A 26 -14.46 9.01 -5.83
C ILE A 26 -14.95 9.38 -7.24
N ASN A 27 -16.06 8.79 -7.71
CA ASN A 27 -16.63 9.15 -9.01
C ASN A 27 -16.98 10.64 -9.13
N LYS A 28 -17.57 11.24 -8.08
CA LYS A 28 -17.89 12.68 -8.06
C LYS A 28 -16.64 13.55 -8.15
N VAL A 29 -15.60 13.20 -7.38
CA VAL A 29 -14.32 13.91 -7.40
C VAL A 29 -13.69 13.83 -8.78
N MET A 30 -13.58 12.64 -9.36
CA MET A 30 -12.94 12.43 -10.66
C MET A 30 -13.75 13.03 -11.82
N ALA A 31 -15.07 13.08 -11.71
CA ALA A 31 -15.94 13.78 -12.66
C ALA A 31 -15.87 15.31 -12.53
N GLY A 32 -15.29 15.85 -11.45
CA GLY A 32 -15.29 17.29 -11.17
C GLY A 32 -16.66 17.81 -10.72
N GLU A 33 -17.54 16.95 -10.23
CA GLU A 33 -18.84 17.31 -9.69
C GLU A 33 -18.70 18.00 -8.33
N LYS A 34 -19.68 18.86 -8.00
CA LYS A 34 -19.74 19.50 -6.68
C LYS A 34 -19.86 18.43 -5.58
N ASN A 35 -18.95 18.51 -4.62
CA ASN A 35 -18.79 17.60 -3.49
C ASN A 35 -18.31 18.39 -2.25
N LEU A 36 -18.17 17.69 -1.12
CA LEU A 36 -17.84 18.29 0.18
C LEU A 36 -16.54 19.11 0.16
N LEU A 37 -15.54 18.68 -0.60
CA LEU A 37 -14.23 19.33 -0.68
C LEU A 37 -14.06 20.22 -1.91
N SER A 38 -15.11 20.41 -2.72
CA SER A 38 -15.01 21.23 -3.94
C SER A 38 -14.62 22.67 -3.67
N CYS A 39 -14.95 23.23 -2.50
CA CYS A 39 -14.54 24.58 -2.13
C CYS A 39 -13.02 24.71 -1.95
N VAL A 40 -12.32 23.63 -1.61
CA VAL A 40 -10.86 23.59 -1.43
C VAL A 40 -10.18 23.07 -2.69
N VAL A 41 -10.67 21.98 -3.27
CA VAL A 41 -10.04 21.33 -4.43
C VAL A 41 -10.14 22.21 -5.68
N ALA A 42 -11.28 22.84 -5.95
CA ALA A 42 -11.47 23.58 -7.22
C ALA A 42 -10.60 24.85 -7.35
N PRO A 43 -10.37 25.67 -6.30
CA PRO A 43 -9.38 26.74 -6.36
C PRO A 43 -7.95 26.24 -6.57
N VAL A 44 -7.54 25.18 -5.86
CA VAL A 44 -6.18 24.63 -5.96
C VAL A 44 -5.96 23.97 -7.32
N GLU A 45 -6.94 23.23 -7.86
CA GLU A 45 -6.93 22.69 -9.23
C GLU A 45 -6.71 23.82 -10.25
N ARG A 46 -7.47 24.92 -10.13
CA ARG A 46 -7.34 26.07 -11.03
C ARG A 46 -5.97 26.74 -10.91
N ALA A 47 -5.44 26.87 -9.70
CA ALA A 47 -4.12 27.44 -9.48
C ALA A 47 -3.02 26.53 -10.06
N ALA A 48 -3.06 25.23 -9.78
CA ALA A 48 -2.12 24.25 -10.30
C ALA A 48 -2.13 24.20 -11.83
N CYS A 49 -3.32 24.13 -12.45
CA CYS A 49 -3.44 24.16 -13.91
C CYS A 49 -2.88 25.47 -14.50
N LYS A 50 -3.13 26.62 -13.85
CA LYS A 50 -2.63 27.92 -14.30
C LYS A 50 -1.10 28.02 -14.20
N VAL A 51 -0.50 27.52 -13.12
CA VAL A 51 0.96 27.52 -12.91
C VAL A 51 1.65 26.58 -13.90
N LEU A 52 1.07 25.41 -14.14
CA LEU A 52 1.61 24.40 -15.06
C LEU A 52 1.29 24.70 -16.54
N GLY A 53 0.49 25.73 -16.83
CA GLY A 53 0.06 26.06 -18.19
C GLY A 53 -0.82 24.98 -18.84
N VAL A 54 -1.51 24.18 -18.02
CA VAL A 54 -2.33 23.06 -18.47
C VAL A 54 -3.77 23.51 -18.73
N ASP A 55 -4.32 23.14 -19.89
CA ASP A 55 -5.74 23.30 -20.14
C ASP A 55 -6.55 22.24 -19.38
N ARG A 56 -7.39 22.71 -18.46
CA ARG A 56 -8.26 21.86 -17.63
C ARG A 56 -9.37 21.16 -18.42
N PHE A 57 -9.69 21.65 -19.61
CA PHE A 57 -10.70 21.08 -20.51
C PHE A 57 -10.07 20.22 -21.60
N GLU A 58 -8.76 20.01 -21.53
CA GLU A 58 -8.04 19.21 -22.50
C GLU A 58 -8.58 17.78 -22.56
N GLN A 59 -8.87 17.33 -23.78
CA GLN A 59 -9.17 15.93 -24.08
C GLN A 59 -7.95 15.28 -24.71
N MET A 60 -7.19 14.53 -23.91
CA MET A 60 -5.99 13.85 -24.38
C MET A 60 -6.36 12.56 -25.12
N SER A 61 -5.66 12.28 -26.22
CA SER A 61 -5.64 10.93 -26.81
C SER A 61 -4.87 9.97 -25.89
N TRP A 62 -5.10 8.66 -26.04
CA TRP A 62 -4.39 7.64 -25.25
C TRP A 62 -2.86 7.77 -25.32
N LYS A 63 -2.32 8.16 -26.49
CA LYS A 63 -0.87 8.37 -26.67
C LYS A 63 -0.36 9.54 -25.86
N LYS A 64 -1.08 10.67 -25.88
CA LYS A 64 -0.70 11.86 -25.12
C LYS A 64 -0.84 11.61 -23.62
N TYR A 65 -1.91 10.94 -23.20
CA TYR A 65 -2.14 10.59 -21.80
C TYR A 65 -1.01 9.68 -21.27
N LEU A 66 -0.67 8.61 -22.01
CA LEU A 66 0.42 7.69 -21.66
C LEU A 66 1.77 8.43 -21.61
N ALA A 67 2.10 9.22 -22.63
CA ALA A 67 3.36 9.96 -22.66
C ALA A 67 3.46 10.94 -21.48
N THR A 68 2.37 11.61 -21.11
CA THR A 68 2.35 12.54 -19.97
C THR A 68 2.57 11.80 -18.66
N ALA A 69 1.92 10.65 -18.46
CA ALA A 69 2.11 9.81 -17.28
C ALA A 69 3.57 9.32 -17.16
N LEU A 70 4.16 8.83 -18.26
CA LEU A 70 5.55 8.36 -18.28
C LEU A 70 6.55 9.48 -18.00
N ILE A 71 6.37 10.66 -18.63
CA ILE A 71 7.25 11.82 -18.39
C ILE A 71 7.15 12.25 -16.92
N PHE A 72 5.94 12.30 -16.36
CA PHE A 72 5.74 12.62 -14.95
C PHE A 72 6.50 11.65 -14.03
N SER A 73 6.37 10.33 -14.27
CA SER A 73 7.10 9.32 -13.49
C SER A 73 8.62 9.43 -13.65
N ILE A 74 9.13 9.70 -14.86
CA ILE A 74 10.58 9.89 -15.09
C ILE A 74 11.10 11.11 -14.33
N VAL A 75 10.36 12.22 -14.34
CA VAL A 75 10.74 13.44 -13.60
C VAL A 75 10.72 13.18 -12.10
N SER A 76 9.70 12.50 -11.57
CA SER A 76 9.65 12.07 -10.17
C SER A 76 10.84 11.18 -9.79
N PHE A 77 11.20 10.24 -10.68
CA PHE A 77 12.31 9.31 -10.48
C PHE A 77 13.66 10.02 -10.40
N VAL A 78 13.98 10.86 -11.38
CA VAL A 78 15.23 11.64 -11.39
C VAL A 78 15.27 12.62 -10.21
N GLY A 79 14.14 13.29 -9.91
CA GLY A 79 14.02 14.19 -8.79
C GLY A 79 14.27 13.50 -7.44
N LEU A 80 13.70 12.31 -7.24
CA LEU A 80 13.91 11.55 -6.01
C LEU A 80 15.35 11.05 -5.88
N ILE A 81 15.98 10.55 -6.96
CA ILE A 81 17.42 10.20 -6.94
C ILE A 81 18.25 11.40 -6.49
N ALA A 82 17.99 12.59 -7.04
CA ALA A 82 18.70 13.80 -6.68
C ALA A 82 18.53 14.14 -5.20
N ILE A 83 17.31 14.05 -4.65
CA ILE A 83 17.06 14.29 -3.22
C ILE A 83 17.85 13.31 -2.35
N LEU A 84 17.81 12.02 -2.68
CA LEU A 84 18.44 10.97 -1.87
C LEU A 84 19.98 11.04 -1.92
N MET A 85 20.56 11.30 -3.09
CA MET A 85 22.02 11.47 -3.23
C MET A 85 22.51 12.77 -2.60
N LEU A 86 21.69 13.82 -2.57
CA LEU A 86 22.05 15.13 -2.01
C LEU A 86 21.57 15.32 -0.57
N GLN A 87 21.01 14.31 0.09
CA GLN A 87 20.39 14.50 1.41
C GLN A 87 21.34 15.08 2.48
N GLY A 88 22.64 14.85 2.36
CA GLY A 88 23.65 15.40 3.26
C GLY A 88 23.76 16.94 3.24
N VAL A 89 23.29 17.61 2.18
CA VAL A 89 23.31 19.08 2.08
C VAL A 89 21.91 19.71 2.15
N LEU A 90 20.86 18.89 2.22
CA LEU A 90 19.48 19.35 2.31
C LEU A 90 19.10 19.68 3.77
N PRO A 91 18.13 20.58 4.00
CA PRO A 91 17.71 20.93 5.35
C PRO A 91 17.02 19.76 6.06
N PHE A 92 16.69 19.90 7.34
CA PHE A 92 15.99 18.88 8.14
C PHE A 92 16.72 17.52 8.16
N ASN A 93 18.01 17.57 8.43
CA ASN A 93 18.88 16.42 8.62
C ASN A 93 19.58 16.50 9.99
N PRO A 94 18.83 16.31 11.10
CA PRO A 94 19.38 16.50 12.45
C PRO A 94 20.51 15.52 12.78
N GLN A 95 20.46 14.32 12.21
CA GLN A 95 21.48 13.28 12.40
C GLN A 95 22.70 13.45 11.49
N GLY A 96 22.69 14.42 10.57
CA GLY A 96 23.80 14.65 9.65
C GLY A 96 24.06 13.49 8.68
N PHE A 97 23.04 12.72 8.31
CA PHE A 97 23.19 11.59 7.40
C PHE A 97 23.76 12.01 6.05
N ALA A 98 24.73 11.25 5.54
CA ALA A 98 25.34 11.49 4.25
C ALA A 98 24.38 11.19 3.08
N GLY A 99 24.73 11.66 1.88
CA GLY A 99 24.09 11.24 0.64
C GLY A 99 24.10 9.71 0.48
N LEU A 100 23.01 9.13 -0.02
CA LEU A 100 22.99 7.70 -0.34
C LEU A 100 23.96 7.35 -1.47
N SER A 101 24.44 6.11 -1.48
CA SER A 101 25.15 5.55 -2.63
C SER A 101 24.25 5.53 -3.86
N TRP A 102 24.85 5.57 -5.05
CA TRP A 102 24.10 5.63 -6.33
C TRP A 102 23.09 4.49 -6.48
N ASP A 103 23.51 3.27 -6.15
CA ASP A 103 22.71 2.05 -6.24
C ASP A 103 21.54 2.05 -5.25
N LEU A 104 21.76 2.46 -4.00
CA LEU A 104 20.70 2.58 -3.00
C LEU A 104 19.71 3.70 -3.36
N ALA A 105 20.22 4.86 -3.82
CA ALA A 105 19.38 5.96 -4.29
C ALA A 105 18.52 5.55 -5.50
N PHE A 106 19.12 4.85 -6.46
CA PHE A 106 18.40 4.32 -7.63
C PHE A 106 17.32 3.31 -7.21
N ASN A 107 17.67 2.32 -6.38
CA ASN A 107 16.74 1.29 -5.92
C ASN A 107 15.56 1.89 -5.14
N THR A 108 15.85 2.77 -4.18
CA THR A 108 14.84 3.47 -3.39
C THR A 108 13.94 4.33 -4.29
N ALA A 109 14.53 5.12 -5.19
CA ALA A 109 13.73 5.96 -6.09
C ALA A 109 12.87 5.15 -7.05
N ALA A 110 13.40 4.06 -7.62
CA ALA A 110 12.66 3.20 -8.52
C ALA A 110 11.46 2.61 -7.79
N SER A 111 11.69 2.17 -6.56
CA SER A 111 10.66 1.53 -5.76
C SER A 111 9.54 2.46 -5.32
N PHE A 112 9.86 3.68 -4.88
CA PHE A 112 8.85 4.65 -4.49
C PHE A 112 8.09 5.21 -5.69
N VAL A 113 8.73 5.40 -6.85
CA VAL A 113 8.05 5.86 -8.08
C VAL A 113 7.22 4.75 -8.74
N SER A 114 7.57 3.48 -8.50
CA SER A 114 6.78 2.33 -8.94
C SER A 114 5.66 1.93 -7.96
N ASN A 115 5.44 2.70 -6.89
CA ASN A 115 4.45 2.40 -5.85
C ASN A 115 4.68 1.07 -5.11
N THR A 116 5.93 0.60 -5.05
CA THR A 116 6.33 -0.68 -4.46
C THR A 116 6.94 -0.50 -3.07
N ASN A 117 7.71 0.57 -2.90
CA ASN A 117 8.42 0.97 -1.68
C ASN A 117 9.17 -0.15 -0.96
N TRP A 118 9.82 -1.03 -1.73
CA TRP A 118 10.89 -1.91 -1.29
C TRP A 118 11.94 -1.14 -0.48
N GLN A 119 12.34 -1.75 0.64
CA GLN A 119 13.31 -1.17 1.56
C GLN A 119 14.48 -2.14 1.71
N SER A 120 15.65 -1.72 1.22
CA SER A 120 16.95 -2.36 1.44
C SER A 120 17.78 -1.58 2.46
N TYR A 121 17.12 -0.77 3.28
CA TYR A 121 17.67 0.14 4.27
C TYR A 121 16.73 0.26 5.47
N SER A 122 17.26 0.71 6.61
CA SER A 122 16.46 1.14 7.76
C SER A 122 16.31 2.65 7.75
N GLY A 123 15.07 3.15 7.71
CA GLY A 123 14.81 4.57 7.45
C GLY A 123 15.32 5.49 8.56
N GLU A 124 15.29 5.04 9.80
CA GLU A 124 15.75 5.73 11.00
C GLU A 124 17.28 5.84 11.11
N SER A 125 18.05 5.05 10.36
CA SER A 125 19.51 5.11 10.36
C SER A 125 20.10 5.60 9.03
N THR A 126 19.26 5.73 7.99
CA THR A 126 19.72 5.97 6.62
C THR A 126 19.19 7.27 6.01
N LEU A 127 17.98 7.71 6.36
CA LEU A 127 17.29 8.80 5.67
C LEU A 127 17.06 10.03 6.55
N SER A 128 17.32 11.22 5.99
CA SER A 128 16.97 12.49 6.62
C SER A 128 15.45 12.72 6.66
N TYR A 129 14.99 13.64 7.52
CA TYR A 129 13.57 14.01 7.57
C TYR A 129 13.11 14.67 6.27
N PHE A 130 13.99 15.40 5.59
CA PHE A 130 13.67 15.97 4.28
C PHE A 130 13.48 14.88 3.22
N SER A 131 14.37 13.87 3.19
CA SER A 131 14.24 12.73 2.28
C SER A 131 12.91 12.00 2.50
N GLN A 132 12.55 11.72 3.76
CA GLN A 132 11.30 11.07 4.15
C GLN A 132 10.06 11.93 3.80
N ALA A 133 10.04 13.21 4.18
CA ALA A 133 8.86 14.07 4.04
C ALA A 133 8.66 14.64 2.63
N ILE A 134 9.73 15.09 1.96
CA ILE A 134 9.64 15.76 0.65
C ILE A 134 9.98 14.80 -0.50
N GLY A 135 10.82 13.81 -0.26
CA GLY A 135 11.11 12.76 -1.25
C GLY A 135 10.03 11.67 -1.23
N LEU A 136 10.09 10.82 -0.21
CA LEU A 136 9.33 9.58 -0.13
C LEU A 136 7.83 9.81 0.03
N THR A 137 7.42 10.66 0.97
CA THR A 137 5.99 10.93 1.21
C THR A 137 5.32 11.59 0.00
N VAL A 138 6.02 12.45 -0.75
CA VAL A 138 5.48 13.01 -2.00
C VAL A 138 5.24 11.92 -3.02
N GLN A 139 6.18 10.97 -3.19
CA GLN A 139 5.96 9.81 -4.05
C GLN A 139 4.74 9.01 -3.59
N ASN A 140 4.61 8.75 -2.29
CA ASN A 140 3.47 8.01 -1.73
C ASN A 140 2.10 8.64 -2.04
N PHE A 141 2.03 9.94 -2.34
CA PHE A 141 0.82 10.59 -2.83
C PHE A 141 0.67 10.53 -4.35
N VAL A 142 1.74 10.81 -5.09
CA VAL A 142 1.62 10.97 -6.54
C VAL A 142 1.54 9.62 -7.27
N THR A 143 2.18 8.57 -6.77
CA THR A 143 2.14 7.25 -7.42
C THR A 143 0.77 6.57 -7.36
N PRO A 144 0.03 6.52 -6.23
CA PRO A 144 -1.34 6.03 -6.27
C PRO A 144 -2.26 6.98 -7.04
N ALA A 145 -1.99 8.29 -7.04
CA ALA A 145 -2.77 9.23 -7.86
C ALA A 145 -2.61 8.96 -9.36
N VAL A 146 -1.41 8.60 -9.83
CA VAL A 146 -1.16 8.13 -11.20
C VAL A 146 -1.95 6.84 -11.47
N GLY A 147 -1.96 5.90 -10.52
CA GLY A 147 -2.77 4.68 -10.61
C GLY A 147 -4.27 4.96 -10.78
N ILE A 148 -4.84 5.85 -9.95
CA ILE A 148 -6.24 6.30 -10.08
C ILE A 148 -6.47 6.97 -11.43
N ALA A 149 -5.57 7.85 -11.86
CA ALA A 149 -5.70 8.57 -13.13
C ALA A 149 -5.75 7.61 -14.33
N VAL A 150 -4.80 6.67 -14.42
CA VAL A 150 -4.76 5.63 -15.47
C VAL A 150 -6.02 4.78 -15.45
N LEU A 151 -6.50 4.39 -14.27
CA LEU A 151 -7.73 3.61 -14.13
C LEU A 151 -8.96 4.39 -14.61
N PHE A 152 -9.09 5.68 -14.28
CA PHE A 152 -10.20 6.50 -14.76
C PHE A 152 -10.12 6.80 -16.26
N ALA A 153 -8.92 6.90 -16.82
CA ALA A 153 -8.73 6.94 -18.27
C ALA A 153 -9.23 5.63 -18.93
N LEU A 154 -8.96 4.47 -18.32
CA LEU A 154 -9.50 3.18 -18.76
C LEU A 154 -11.04 3.15 -18.67
N PHE A 155 -11.62 3.62 -17.57
CA PHE A 155 -13.08 3.69 -17.40
C PHE A 155 -13.72 4.54 -18.51
N ARG A 156 -13.17 5.73 -18.77
CA ARG A 156 -13.63 6.60 -19.87
C ARG A 156 -13.49 5.90 -21.22
N GLY A 157 -12.38 5.20 -21.48
CA GLY A 157 -12.18 4.43 -22.71
C GLY A 157 -13.19 3.28 -22.88
N LEU A 158 -13.59 2.63 -21.79
CA LEU A 158 -14.60 1.56 -21.79
C LEU A 158 -16.00 2.09 -22.04
N VAL A 159 -16.36 3.27 -21.54
CA VAL A 159 -17.70 3.86 -21.71
C VAL A 159 -17.84 4.71 -22.98
N ALA A 160 -16.77 5.39 -23.43
CA ALA A 160 -16.84 6.36 -24.52
C ALA A 160 -17.39 5.76 -25.83
N GLU A 161 -18.25 6.53 -26.49
CA GLU A 161 -18.79 6.28 -27.82
C GLU A 161 -18.18 7.31 -28.79
N GLY A 162 -17.16 6.92 -29.57
CA GLY A 162 -16.60 7.77 -30.63
C GLY A 162 -15.64 8.89 -30.19
N GLY A 163 -14.37 8.55 -29.95
CA GLY A 163 -13.23 9.47 -30.10
C GLY A 163 -13.11 10.67 -29.13
N GLU A 164 -14.00 10.82 -28.14
CA GLU A 164 -14.11 12.01 -27.26
C GLU A 164 -12.91 12.30 -26.34
N GLY A 165 -11.82 11.52 -26.42
CA GLY A 165 -10.63 11.66 -25.58
C GLY A 165 -10.78 10.99 -24.20
N LEU A 166 -9.70 10.99 -23.41
CA LEU A 166 -9.64 10.32 -22.11
C LEU A 166 -9.64 11.31 -20.93
N GLY A 167 -9.90 12.59 -21.17
CA GLY A 167 -9.69 13.68 -20.22
C GLY A 167 -8.23 14.13 -20.14
N SER A 168 -7.87 14.79 -19.04
CA SER A 168 -6.54 15.35 -18.79
C SER A 168 -5.87 14.64 -17.62
N PHE A 169 -4.68 14.08 -17.87
CA PHE A 169 -3.87 13.39 -16.85
C PHE A 169 -3.58 14.29 -15.64
N TRP A 170 -3.22 15.55 -15.88
CA TRP A 170 -2.91 16.51 -14.83
C TRP A 170 -4.09 16.77 -13.90
N VAL A 171 -5.29 16.93 -14.49
CA VAL A 171 -6.53 17.16 -13.74
C VAL A 171 -6.86 15.92 -12.90
N ASP A 172 -6.71 14.72 -13.46
CA ASP A 172 -6.96 13.48 -12.76
C ASP A 172 -6.03 13.29 -11.56
N VAL A 173 -4.72 13.50 -11.73
CA VAL A 173 -3.73 13.41 -10.64
C VAL A 173 -4.02 14.42 -9.54
N VAL A 174 -4.26 15.70 -9.90
CA VAL A 174 -4.56 16.74 -8.91
C VAL A 174 -5.83 16.43 -8.12
N ARG A 175 -6.88 15.94 -8.78
CA ARG A 175 -8.13 15.53 -8.12
C ARG A 175 -7.94 14.32 -7.22
N ALA A 176 -7.16 13.33 -7.66
CA ALA A 176 -6.86 12.15 -6.85
C ALA A 176 -6.08 12.53 -5.58
N VAL A 177 -5.02 13.35 -5.70
CA VAL A 177 -4.23 13.79 -4.54
C VAL A 177 -5.09 14.63 -3.59
N LEU A 178 -5.68 15.72 -4.07
CA LEU A 178 -6.33 16.70 -3.19
C LEU A 178 -7.73 16.29 -2.74
N GLY A 179 -8.45 15.56 -3.59
CA GLY A 179 -9.84 15.19 -3.35
C GLY A 179 -10.02 13.81 -2.74
N ILE A 180 -9.02 12.93 -2.79
CA ILE A 180 -9.14 11.55 -2.27
C ILE A 180 -8.04 11.26 -1.25
N LEU A 181 -6.78 11.28 -1.67
CA LEU A 181 -5.67 10.76 -0.85
C LEU A 181 -5.36 11.66 0.35
N LEU A 182 -5.19 12.96 0.13
CA LEU A 182 -4.84 13.92 1.18
C LEU A 182 -5.88 14.01 2.30
N PRO A 183 -7.20 14.16 2.04
CA PRO A 183 -8.18 14.25 3.13
C PRO A 183 -8.29 12.94 3.93
N LEU A 184 -8.22 11.78 3.27
CA LEU A 184 -8.23 10.49 3.99
C LEU A 184 -6.95 10.32 4.83
N SER A 185 -5.79 10.66 4.26
CA SER A 185 -4.50 10.56 4.96
C SER A 185 -4.42 11.52 6.14
N LEU A 186 -5.00 12.71 6.03
CA LEU A 186 -5.06 13.66 7.15
C LEU A 186 -5.86 13.10 8.33
N VAL A 187 -7.01 12.45 8.05
CA VAL A 187 -7.83 11.83 9.11
C VAL A 187 -7.04 10.71 9.80
N LEU A 188 -6.43 9.81 9.02
CA LEU A 188 -5.66 8.70 9.58
C LEU A 188 -4.44 9.19 10.36
N ALA A 189 -3.66 10.14 9.82
CA ALA A 189 -2.50 10.72 10.49
C ALA A 189 -2.86 11.38 11.82
N ILE A 190 -4.00 12.08 11.91
CA ILE A 190 -4.46 12.68 13.17
C ILE A 190 -4.74 11.59 14.22
N VAL A 191 -5.34 10.47 13.81
CA VAL A 191 -5.60 9.35 14.73
C VAL A 191 -4.29 8.69 15.15
N ASP A 192 -3.36 8.46 14.22
CA ASP A 192 -2.04 7.88 14.52
C ASP A 192 -1.27 8.76 15.53
N VAL A 193 -1.26 10.10 15.34
CA VAL A 193 -0.66 11.03 16.30
C VAL A 193 -1.35 10.97 17.66
N ALA A 194 -2.69 10.96 17.67
CA ALA A 194 -3.47 10.88 18.91
C ALA A 194 -3.26 9.56 19.67
N GLN A 195 -2.80 8.51 18.99
CA GLN A 195 -2.52 7.19 19.56
C GLN A 195 -1.03 6.96 19.86
N GLY A 196 -0.14 7.91 19.52
CA GLY A 196 1.26 7.88 19.94
C GLY A 196 2.30 7.87 18.82
N SER A 197 1.90 7.93 17.54
CA SER A 197 2.86 8.02 16.44
C SER A 197 3.54 9.40 16.39
N PRO A 198 4.88 9.49 16.25
CA PRO A 198 5.57 10.77 16.16
C PRO A 198 5.17 11.58 14.92
N GLN A 199 4.97 12.89 15.10
CA GLN A 199 4.80 13.84 14.03
C GLN A 199 5.43 15.19 14.41
N ASN A 200 6.76 15.26 14.33
CA ASN A 200 7.53 16.44 14.70
C ASN A 200 8.79 16.59 13.82
N MET A 201 9.64 17.57 14.14
CA MET A 201 10.94 17.81 13.48
C MET A 201 12.06 17.92 14.52
N SER A 202 11.88 17.34 15.71
CA SER A 202 12.89 17.37 16.76
C SER A 202 14.02 16.39 16.46
N ASP A 203 15.20 16.62 17.03
CA ASP A 203 16.30 15.65 17.02
C ASP A 203 15.87 14.33 17.68
N TYR A 204 16.68 13.29 17.49
CA TYR A 204 16.45 12.00 18.14
C TYR A 204 16.51 12.18 19.65
N GLN A 205 15.58 11.56 20.37
CA GLN A 205 15.54 11.66 21.82
C GLN A 205 16.39 10.56 22.42
N THR A 206 17.37 10.93 23.23
CA THR A 206 18.12 9.98 24.05
C THR A 206 17.35 9.73 25.35
N THR A 207 17.11 8.46 25.66
CA THR A 207 16.40 8.02 26.86
C THR A 207 17.28 7.07 27.66
N GLN A 208 17.42 7.34 28.95
CA GLN A 208 18.14 6.49 29.89
C GLN A 208 17.34 5.21 30.19
N LEU A 209 18.00 4.06 30.10
CA LEU A 209 17.42 2.77 30.41
C LEU A 209 17.27 2.61 31.93
N VAL A 210 16.13 2.08 32.36
CA VAL A 210 15.90 1.78 33.79
C VAL A 210 16.82 0.63 34.24
N GLU A 211 17.06 -0.32 33.35
CA GLU A 211 17.94 -1.47 33.56
C GLU A 211 18.99 -1.46 32.45
N PRO A 212 20.22 -0.95 32.71
CA PRO A 212 21.33 -1.04 31.78
C PRO A 212 21.70 -2.50 31.49
N VAL A 213 22.21 -2.76 30.29
CA VAL A 213 22.63 -4.10 29.87
C VAL A 213 24.09 -4.11 29.42
N GLY A 214 24.82 -5.17 29.75
CA GLY A 214 26.15 -5.42 29.22
C GLY A 214 26.06 -6.17 27.89
N VAL A 215 26.96 -5.87 26.96
CA VAL A 215 27.12 -6.57 25.68
C VAL A 215 28.52 -7.15 25.64
N THR A 216 28.62 -8.47 25.40
CA THR A 216 29.90 -9.16 25.25
C THR A 216 30.56 -8.84 23.91
N ASP A 217 31.83 -9.21 23.73
CA ASP A 217 32.52 -9.14 22.43
C ASP A 217 31.79 -9.91 21.30
N GLU A 218 30.98 -10.91 21.68
CA GLU A 218 30.20 -11.76 20.76
C GLU A 218 28.81 -11.17 20.46
N GLY A 219 28.42 -10.09 21.14
CA GLY A 219 27.13 -9.42 20.98
C GLY A 219 26.01 -9.96 21.87
N ASP A 220 26.34 -10.87 22.79
CA ASP A 220 25.36 -11.44 23.73
C ASP A 220 25.05 -10.45 24.87
N ILE A 221 23.79 -10.46 25.31
CA ILE A 221 23.30 -9.59 26.39
C ILE A 221 23.61 -10.25 27.73
N VAL A 222 24.43 -9.60 28.55
CA VAL A 222 24.83 -10.01 29.91
C VAL A 222 24.48 -8.93 30.94
N ALA A 223 24.65 -9.25 32.22
CA ALA A 223 24.48 -8.26 33.27
C ALA A 223 25.52 -7.12 33.08
N PRO A 224 25.17 -5.86 33.38
CA PRO A 224 26.07 -4.72 33.16
C PRO A 224 27.33 -4.77 34.03
N ASP A 225 27.31 -5.53 35.12
CA ASP A 225 28.45 -5.77 36.03
C ASP A 225 29.17 -7.10 35.75
N ASP A 226 28.79 -7.83 34.69
CA ASP A 226 29.47 -9.05 34.29
C ASP A 226 30.89 -8.74 33.81
N SER A 227 31.85 -9.57 34.22
CA SER A 227 33.24 -9.49 33.76
C SER A 227 33.39 -9.69 32.25
N GLU A 228 32.42 -10.32 31.59
CA GLU A 228 32.39 -10.53 30.14
C GLU A 228 31.76 -9.36 29.37
N ALA A 229 31.18 -8.37 30.06
CA ALA A 229 30.60 -7.18 29.43
C ALA A 229 31.71 -6.24 28.93
N VAL A 230 31.74 -6.00 27.62
CA VAL A 230 32.73 -5.13 26.97
C VAL A 230 32.14 -3.74 26.69
N GLU A 231 30.83 -3.67 26.46
CA GLU A 231 30.08 -2.43 26.33
C GLU A 231 28.88 -2.45 27.29
N VAL A 232 28.60 -1.34 27.96
CA VAL A 232 27.38 -1.18 28.76
C VAL A 232 26.47 -0.21 28.03
N VAL A 233 25.28 -0.68 27.68
CA VAL A 233 24.23 0.12 27.07
C VAL A 233 23.30 0.61 28.18
N ASP A 234 23.38 1.90 28.49
CA ASP A 234 22.55 2.60 29.48
C ASP A 234 21.62 3.65 28.84
N GLU A 235 21.76 3.91 27.55
CA GLU A 235 20.94 4.84 26.78
C GLU A 235 20.36 4.21 25.51
N MET A 236 19.17 4.66 25.11
CA MET A 236 18.54 4.33 23.84
C MET A 236 18.16 5.61 23.09
N ALA A 237 18.44 5.64 21.79
CA ALA A 237 17.96 6.67 20.89
C ALA A 237 16.56 6.32 20.34
N VAL A 238 15.60 7.21 20.54
CA VAL A 238 14.25 7.10 19.99
C VAL A 238 14.17 7.94 18.71
N PRO A 239 13.94 7.32 17.54
CA PRO A 239 13.88 8.05 16.29
C PRO A 239 12.62 8.93 16.24
N MET A 240 12.84 10.23 16.05
CA MET A 240 11.78 11.24 15.91
C MET A 240 11.48 11.52 14.43
N GLY A 241 10.67 12.54 14.15
CA GLY A 241 10.38 13.02 12.80
C GLY A 241 8.91 12.94 12.39
N PRO A 242 8.60 13.26 11.13
CA PRO A 242 7.22 13.38 10.62
C PRO A 242 6.62 12.01 10.22
N GLN A 243 6.59 11.04 11.14
CA GLN A 243 6.24 9.66 10.84
C GLN A 243 4.75 9.47 10.49
N ALA A 244 3.84 9.96 11.33
CA ALA A 244 2.40 9.70 11.19
C ALA A 244 1.85 10.12 9.81
N SER A 245 2.34 11.23 9.25
CA SER A 245 1.95 11.71 7.93
C SER A 245 2.35 10.78 6.80
N GLN A 246 3.53 10.15 6.90
CA GLN A 246 4.03 9.16 5.94
C GLN A 246 3.33 7.82 6.13
N VAL A 247 3.12 7.40 7.39
CA VAL A 247 2.38 6.18 7.74
C VAL A 247 0.97 6.22 7.18
N ALA A 248 0.24 7.33 7.34
CA ALA A 248 -1.12 7.40 6.86
C ALA A 248 -1.24 7.17 5.33
N ILE A 249 -0.41 7.85 4.54
CA ILE A 249 -0.43 7.70 3.08
C ILE A 249 0.20 6.39 2.63
N LYS A 250 1.19 5.81 3.34
CA LYS A 250 1.76 4.52 2.93
C LYS A 250 0.70 3.41 3.00
N GLN A 251 -0.22 3.47 3.96
CA GLN A 251 -1.33 2.51 4.05
C GLN A 251 -2.40 2.81 3.01
N LEU A 252 -2.95 4.03 3.04
CA LEU A 252 -4.07 4.42 2.17
C LEU A 252 -3.72 4.40 0.69
N GLY A 253 -2.48 4.70 0.34
CA GLY A 253 -1.99 4.76 -1.03
C GLY A 253 -1.47 3.42 -1.57
N THR A 254 -1.65 2.31 -0.82
CA THR A 254 -1.08 1.00 -1.15
C THR A 254 0.40 1.09 -1.52
N ASN A 255 1.20 1.81 -0.73
CA ASN A 255 2.62 2.03 -1.01
C ASN A 255 3.54 1.14 -0.17
N GLY A 256 3.29 1.06 1.14
CA GLY A 256 3.98 0.14 2.05
C GLY A 256 5.29 0.59 2.68
N GLY A 257 5.95 1.64 2.16
CA GLY A 257 7.26 2.06 2.66
C GLY A 257 7.24 2.64 4.08
N GLY A 258 7.82 1.91 5.03
CA GLY A 258 7.89 2.29 6.44
C GLY A 258 8.83 3.47 6.70
N TYR A 259 8.55 4.23 7.75
CA TYR A 259 9.47 5.27 8.20
C TYR A 259 10.69 4.65 8.90
N ASN A 260 10.45 3.62 9.71
CA ASN A 260 11.43 2.80 10.42
C ASN A 260 11.63 1.47 9.67
N GLY A 261 12.77 0.81 9.89
CA GLY A 261 13.15 -0.43 9.21
C GLY A 261 12.19 -1.58 9.45
N VAL A 262 11.62 -1.69 10.65
CA VAL A 262 10.61 -2.71 10.99
C VAL A 262 9.18 -2.32 10.59
N ASN A 263 9.02 -1.21 9.84
CA ASN A 263 7.77 -0.81 9.19
C ASN A 263 6.58 -0.74 10.17
N SER A 264 5.43 -1.33 9.83
CA SER A 264 4.20 -1.31 10.63
C SER A 264 4.28 -2.18 11.89
N ALA A 265 5.38 -2.92 12.12
CA ALA A 265 5.66 -3.55 13.40
C ALA A 265 6.22 -2.52 14.40
N SER A 266 6.78 -1.40 13.94
CA SER A 266 7.28 -0.33 14.82
C SER A 266 6.17 0.21 15.72
N ALA A 267 6.45 0.32 17.03
CA ALA A 267 5.56 1.00 17.98
C ALA A 267 5.36 2.48 17.67
N LEU A 268 6.28 3.09 16.91
CA LEU A 268 6.18 4.48 16.49
C LEU A 268 5.29 4.66 15.25
N GLU A 269 5.07 3.61 14.47
CA GLU A 269 4.19 3.65 13.28
C GLU A 269 2.81 3.06 13.55
N ASN A 270 2.72 2.04 14.42
CA ASN A 270 1.48 1.35 14.75
C ASN A 270 1.40 1.10 16.27
N PRO A 271 1.13 2.15 17.07
CA PRO A 271 1.27 2.09 18.52
C PRO A 271 0.22 1.24 19.22
N THR A 272 -1.02 1.19 18.72
CA THR A 272 -2.16 0.58 19.44
C THR A 272 -2.99 -0.36 18.57
N PRO A 273 -3.80 -1.26 19.16
CA PRO A 273 -4.77 -2.05 18.39
C PRO A 273 -5.74 -1.18 17.58
N LEU A 274 -6.06 0.04 18.03
CA LEU A 274 -6.91 0.96 17.30
C LEU A 274 -6.22 1.50 16.03
N THR A 275 -4.94 1.87 16.11
CA THR A 275 -4.18 2.25 14.90
C THR A 275 -4.05 1.07 13.96
N ASN A 276 -3.83 -0.14 14.50
CA ASN A 276 -3.74 -1.36 13.70
C ASN A 276 -5.03 -1.62 12.92
N LEU A 277 -6.19 -1.52 13.58
CA LEU A 277 -7.49 -1.64 12.95
C LEU A 277 -7.65 -0.65 11.78
N LEU A 278 -7.42 0.65 12.03
CA LEU A 278 -7.63 1.68 11.01
C LEU A 278 -6.63 1.62 9.87
N GLN A 279 -5.36 1.33 10.16
CA GLN A 279 -4.32 1.15 9.15
C GLN A 279 -4.57 -0.10 8.30
N CYS A 280 -4.98 -1.22 8.92
CA CYS A 280 -5.33 -2.45 8.19
C CYS A 280 -6.51 -2.21 7.24
N ILE A 281 -7.56 -1.52 7.68
CA ILE A 281 -8.69 -1.15 6.80
C ILE A 281 -8.22 -0.27 5.64
N SER A 282 -7.29 0.64 5.91
CA SER A 282 -6.76 1.57 4.91
C SER A 282 -6.01 0.88 3.76
N LEU A 283 -5.42 -0.31 3.99
CA LEU A 283 -4.77 -1.12 2.96
C LEU A 283 -5.71 -1.43 1.78
N LEU A 284 -6.97 -1.78 2.08
CA LEU A 284 -7.96 -2.22 1.07
C LEU A 284 -9.04 -1.19 0.77
N LEU A 285 -9.12 -0.10 1.52
CA LEU A 285 -10.21 0.87 1.44
C LEU A 285 -10.39 1.45 0.02
N ILE A 286 -9.32 2.00 -0.56
CA ILE A 286 -9.37 2.59 -1.90
C ILE A 286 -9.48 1.50 -2.98
N PRO A 287 -8.70 0.40 -2.97
CA PRO A 287 -8.87 -0.69 -3.94
C PRO A 287 -10.30 -1.23 -4.02
N VAL A 288 -10.93 -1.54 -2.89
CA VAL A 288 -12.31 -2.02 -2.84
C VAL A 288 -13.29 -0.94 -3.31
N ALA A 289 -13.07 0.32 -2.91
CA ALA A 289 -13.90 1.43 -3.37
C ALA A 289 -13.82 1.59 -4.89
N LEU A 290 -12.65 1.43 -5.52
CA LEU A 290 -12.48 1.53 -6.97
C LEU A 290 -13.25 0.45 -7.74
N VAL A 291 -13.35 -0.77 -7.21
CA VAL A 291 -14.19 -1.85 -7.80
C VAL A 291 -15.66 -1.43 -7.83
N PHE A 292 -16.17 -0.88 -6.74
CA PHE A 292 -17.53 -0.35 -6.68
C PHE A 292 -17.72 0.96 -7.47
N SER A 293 -16.63 1.73 -7.65
CA SER A 293 -16.59 2.95 -8.45
C SER A 293 -16.78 2.60 -9.92
N PHE A 294 -16.11 1.56 -10.41
CA PHE A 294 -16.24 1.02 -11.77
C PHE A 294 -17.70 0.68 -12.11
N GLY A 295 -18.37 -0.12 -11.28
CA GLY A 295 -19.77 -0.48 -11.51
C GLY A 295 -20.73 0.71 -11.53
N ARG A 296 -20.42 1.79 -10.79
CA ARG A 296 -21.17 3.05 -10.86
C ARG A 296 -20.82 3.85 -12.12
N PHE A 297 -19.55 3.89 -12.51
CA PHE A 297 -19.06 4.65 -13.64
C PHE A 297 -19.61 4.14 -14.96
N VAL A 298 -19.65 2.81 -15.13
CA VAL A 298 -20.20 2.14 -16.32
C VAL A 298 -21.74 2.16 -16.34
N GLY A 299 -22.38 2.59 -15.26
CA GLY A 299 -23.85 2.65 -15.16
C GLY A 299 -24.52 1.31 -14.81
N ASP A 300 -23.77 0.21 -14.71
CA ASP A 300 -24.28 -1.09 -14.24
C ASP A 300 -23.55 -1.59 -12.99
N ARG A 301 -24.20 -1.42 -11.83
CA ARG A 301 -23.66 -1.85 -10.52
C ARG A 301 -23.39 -3.35 -10.44
N ARG A 302 -24.03 -4.17 -11.29
CA ARG A 302 -23.82 -5.63 -11.29
C ARG A 302 -22.42 -5.98 -11.78
N GLN A 303 -21.83 -5.19 -12.68
CA GLN A 303 -20.47 -5.39 -13.17
C GLN A 303 -19.44 -5.25 -12.05
N GLY A 304 -19.52 -4.15 -11.29
CA GLY A 304 -18.68 -3.95 -10.11
C GLY A 304 -18.88 -5.04 -9.05
N ARG A 305 -20.14 -5.45 -8.81
CA ARG A 305 -20.45 -6.55 -7.86
C ARG A 305 -19.90 -7.90 -8.30
N ALA A 306 -19.91 -8.21 -9.60
CA ALA A 306 -19.37 -9.46 -10.12
C ALA A 306 -17.84 -9.53 -9.95
N ILE A 307 -17.14 -8.45 -10.29
CA ILE A 307 -15.68 -8.34 -10.09
C ILE A 307 -15.35 -8.43 -8.59
N PHE A 308 -16.08 -7.67 -7.76
CA PHE A 308 -15.93 -7.71 -6.31
C PHE A 308 -16.11 -9.13 -5.77
N ALA A 309 -17.18 -9.83 -6.16
CA ALA A 309 -17.45 -11.18 -5.67
C ALA A 309 -16.35 -12.17 -6.05
N ALA A 310 -15.81 -12.08 -7.27
CA ALA A 310 -14.71 -12.93 -7.72
C ALA A 310 -13.44 -12.71 -6.88
N MET A 311 -13.04 -11.45 -6.68
CA MET A 311 -11.89 -11.09 -5.85
C MET A 311 -12.10 -11.50 -4.38
N PHE A 312 -13.30 -11.23 -3.85
CA PHE A 312 -13.65 -11.46 -2.45
C PHE A 312 -13.64 -12.93 -2.05
N VAL A 313 -14.10 -13.83 -2.93
CA VAL A 313 -14.06 -15.28 -2.65
C VAL A 313 -12.62 -15.77 -2.52
N ILE A 314 -11.74 -15.39 -3.46
CA ILE A 314 -10.33 -15.80 -3.42
C ILE A 314 -9.64 -15.19 -2.19
N PHE A 315 -9.93 -13.93 -1.89
CA PHE A 315 -9.43 -13.23 -0.72
C PHE A 315 -9.80 -13.94 0.59
N LEU A 316 -11.07 -14.33 0.78
CA LEU A 316 -11.49 -15.04 1.99
C LEU A 316 -10.79 -16.40 2.14
N VAL A 317 -10.63 -17.16 1.04
CA VAL A 317 -9.91 -18.43 1.07
C VAL A 317 -8.46 -18.21 1.51
N ALA A 318 -7.80 -17.17 0.99
CA ALA A 318 -6.44 -16.83 1.38
C ALA A 318 -6.36 -16.42 2.85
N LEU A 319 -7.21 -15.49 3.30
CA LEU A 319 -7.26 -15.01 4.68
C LEU A 319 -7.44 -16.15 5.68
N PHE A 320 -8.45 -17.00 5.47
CA PHE A 320 -8.70 -18.13 6.38
C PHE A 320 -7.58 -19.16 6.34
N SER A 321 -6.92 -19.34 5.19
CA SER A 321 -5.76 -20.25 5.09
C SER A 321 -4.57 -19.73 5.91
N VAL A 322 -4.20 -18.45 5.78
CA VAL A 322 -3.12 -17.85 6.57
C VAL A 322 -3.45 -17.93 8.06
N ALA A 323 -4.64 -17.50 8.46
CA ALA A 323 -5.08 -17.54 9.84
C ALA A 323 -5.02 -18.95 10.44
N PHE A 324 -5.52 -19.95 9.71
CA PHE A 324 -5.52 -21.33 10.18
C PHE A 324 -4.11 -21.87 10.40
N PHE A 325 -3.20 -21.68 9.43
CA PHE A 325 -1.84 -22.22 9.55
C PHE A 325 -1.01 -21.49 10.61
N GLU A 326 -1.16 -20.17 10.76
CA GLU A 326 -0.44 -19.43 11.80
C GLU A 326 -0.93 -19.77 13.21
N MET A 327 -2.23 -19.99 13.39
CA MET A 327 -2.80 -20.43 14.68
C MET A 327 -2.41 -21.88 15.01
N ALA A 328 -2.37 -22.76 14.01
CA ALA A 328 -1.94 -24.15 14.18
C ALA A 328 -0.44 -24.27 14.51
N ALA A 329 0.36 -23.26 14.14
CA ALA A 329 1.82 -23.23 14.19
C ALA A 329 2.48 -24.48 13.57
N THR A 330 3.75 -24.70 13.86
CA THR A 330 4.47 -25.91 13.43
C THR A 330 4.44 -26.99 14.52
N PRO A 331 4.48 -28.28 14.14
CA PRO A 331 4.57 -29.37 15.12
C PRO A 331 5.77 -29.22 16.07
N GLN A 332 6.87 -28.63 15.59
CA GLN A 332 8.08 -28.39 16.37
C GLN A 332 7.86 -27.37 17.48
N LEU A 333 7.10 -26.30 17.23
CA LEU A 333 6.74 -25.31 18.25
C LEU A 333 5.79 -25.89 19.30
N ALA A 334 4.87 -26.77 18.87
CA ALA A 334 3.95 -27.44 19.78
C ALA A 334 4.59 -28.59 20.60
N GLN A 335 5.72 -29.12 20.14
CA GLN A 335 6.42 -30.23 20.78
C GLN A 335 7.02 -29.75 22.10
N ASN A 336 6.63 -30.39 23.21
CA ASN A 336 7.07 -30.13 24.60
C ASN A 336 6.29 -29.07 25.39
N GLY A 337 5.25 -28.44 24.81
CA GLY A 337 4.38 -27.51 25.56
C GLY A 337 5.07 -26.24 26.06
N ALA A 338 6.27 -25.94 25.54
CA ALA A 338 7.01 -24.71 25.86
C ALA A 338 6.33 -23.47 25.27
N VAL A 339 5.61 -23.63 24.15
CA VAL A 339 4.83 -22.57 23.51
C VAL A 339 3.35 -22.75 23.83
N TYR A 340 2.71 -21.67 24.23
CA TYR A 340 1.26 -21.66 24.44
C TYR A 340 0.54 -21.72 23.08
N MET A 341 -0.23 -22.77 22.87
CA MET A 341 -0.98 -23.03 21.63
C MET A 341 -2.48 -22.73 21.76
N GLY A 342 -2.92 -22.24 22.92
CA GLY A 342 -4.32 -21.90 23.17
C GLY A 342 -4.66 -20.46 22.78
N ALA A 343 -5.87 -20.02 23.14
CA ALA A 343 -6.36 -18.66 22.91
C ALA A 343 -6.96 -18.02 24.18
N ASP A 344 -6.77 -18.63 25.35
CA ASP A 344 -7.33 -18.17 26.62
C ASP A 344 -6.45 -17.08 27.23
N GLY A 345 -6.91 -15.83 27.17
CA GLY A 345 -6.28 -14.70 27.85
C GLY A 345 -4.99 -14.17 27.20
N GLN A 346 -4.46 -14.84 26.19
CA GLN A 346 -3.34 -14.38 25.36
C GLN A 346 -3.36 -15.04 23.97
N SER A 347 -2.68 -14.44 22.99
CA SER A 347 -2.51 -15.06 21.68
C SER A 347 -1.53 -16.23 21.77
N GLY A 348 -1.89 -17.37 21.18
CA GLY A 348 -1.04 -18.55 21.04
C GLY A 348 -0.83 -18.93 19.58
N GLY A 349 0.04 -19.91 19.34
CA GLY A 349 0.46 -20.33 18.00
C GLY A 349 1.80 -19.72 17.59
N ASN A 350 1.96 -19.38 16.31
CA ASN A 350 3.24 -18.90 15.77
C ASN A 350 3.50 -17.40 16.06
N MET A 351 4.10 -17.10 17.21
CA MET A 351 4.42 -15.74 17.67
C MET A 351 5.81 -15.22 17.28
N GLU A 352 6.69 -16.03 16.69
CA GLU A 352 8.11 -15.69 16.41
C GLU A 352 8.31 -14.33 15.72
N GLY A 353 7.57 -14.08 14.64
CA GLY A 353 7.65 -12.80 13.89
C GLY A 353 6.50 -11.83 14.20
N LYS A 354 5.80 -11.99 15.32
CA LYS A 354 4.55 -11.27 15.62
C LYS A 354 4.73 -10.32 16.80
N GLU A 355 3.95 -9.25 16.78
CA GLU A 355 3.88 -8.29 17.89
C GLU A 355 2.83 -8.70 18.92
N THR A 356 3.15 -8.57 20.20
CA THR A 356 2.22 -8.83 21.31
C THR A 356 1.00 -7.91 21.29
N ARG A 357 1.15 -6.70 20.72
CA ARG A 357 0.07 -5.72 20.50
C ARG A 357 -1.04 -6.24 19.59
N PHE A 358 -0.71 -7.11 18.64
CA PHE A 358 -1.62 -7.57 17.59
C PHE A 358 -1.96 -9.07 17.74
N GLY A 359 -0.98 -9.86 18.17
CA GLY A 359 -1.09 -11.32 18.22
C GLY A 359 -1.17 -11.95 16.83
N VAL A 360 -1.48 -13.25 16.80
CA VAL A 360 -1.50 -14.05 15.56
C VAL A 360 -2.66 -13.64 14.64
N THR A 361 -3.84 -13.36 15.20
CA THR A 361 -5.07 -13.04 14.45
C THR A 361 -4.90 -11.81 13.58
N ASP A 362 -4.56 -10.67 14.17
CA ASP A 362 -4.37 -9.41 13.43
C ASP A 362 -3.14 -9.44 12.52
N SER A 363 -2.10 -10.20 12.88
CA SER A 363 -0.92 -10.38 12.04
C SER A 363 -1.25 -11.18 10.77
N ALA A 364 -2.02 -12.26 10.88
CA ALA A 364 -2.48 -13.05 9.75
C ALA A 364 -3.44 -12.24 8.85
N LEU A 365 -4.33 -11.46 9.46
CA LEU A 365 -5.21 -10.53 8.76
C LEU A 365 -4.40 -9.51 7.96
N TRP A 366 -3.44 -8.84 8.59
CA TRP A 366 -2.59 -7.85 7.95
C TRP A 366 -1.78 -8.46 6.81
N ALA A 367 -1.20 -9.65 7.00
CA ALA A 367 -0.45 -10.37 5.96
C ALA A 367 -1.31 -10.63 4.71
N ALA A 368 -2.54 -11.12 4.90
CA ALA A 368 -3.47 -11.34 3.79
C ALA A 368 -3.90 -10.03 3.13
N PHE A 369 -4.17 -8.98 3.90
CA PHE A 369 -4.56 -7.67 3.38
C PHE A 369 -3.41 -7.02 2.59
N THR A 370 -2.22 -6.95 3.16
CA THR A 370 -1.07 -6.22 2.58
C THR A 370 -0.57 -6.86 1.30
N THR A 371 -0.57 -8.19 1.23
CA THR A 371 -0.10 -8.94 0.04
C THR A 371 -1.17 -9.11 -1.03
N ALA A 372 -2.46 -9.10 -0.68
CA ALA A 372 -3.53 -8.97 -1.66
C ALA A 372 -3.53 -7.56 -2.29
N ALA A 373 -3.38 -6.53 -1.46
CA ALA A 373 -3.51 -5.12 -1.84
C ALA A 373 -2.33 -4.53 -2.60
N SER A 374 -1.24 -5.25 -2.81
CA SER A 374 0.03 -4.65 -3.26
C SER A 374 0.46 -3.49 -2.34
N ASN A 375 0.14 -3.57 -1.04
CA ASN A 375 0.57 -2.50 -0.13
C ASN A 375 2.03 -2.71 0.24
N GLY A 376 2.41 -3.89 0.73
CA GLY A 376 3.79 -4.21 1.07
C GLY A 376 4.22 -3.78 2.48
N SER A 377 3.39 -3.07 3.26
CA SER A 377 3.70 -2.81 4.67
C SER A 377 3.60 -4.09 5.49
N VAL A 378 4.51 -4.26 6.44
CA VAL A 378 4.67 -5.48 7.23
C VAL A 378 4.53 -5.12 8.71
N ASN A 379 3.51 -5.67 9.39
CA ASN A 379 3.34 -5.57 10.85
C ASN A 379 3.84 -6.81 11.60
N SER A 380 4.22 -7.84 10.85
CA SER A 380 4.71 -9.12 11.33
C SER A 380 5.59 -9.76 10.27
N MET A 381 6.76 -10.26 10.65
CA MET A 381 7.79 -10.69 9.70
C MET A 381 7.36 -11.96 8.96
N HIS A 382 7.02 -11.82 7.67
CA HIS A 382 6.54 -12.92 6.82
C HIS A 382 7.53 -14.10 6.70
N ASP A 383 8.83 -13.85 6.86
CA ASP A 383 9.86 -14.89 6.82
C ASP A 383 9.76 -15.85 8.02
N SER A 384 9.21 -15.37 9.15
CA SER A 384 8.95 -16.17 10.35
C SER A 384 7.55 -16.81 10.34
N PHE A 385 6.80 -16.74 9.23
CA PHE A 385 5.50 -17.41 9.14
C PHE A 385 5.70 -18.92 8.97
N THR A 386 4.66 -19.68 9.28
CA THR A 386 4.63 -21.10 8.97
C THR A 386 4.73 -21.31 7.45
N PRO A 387 5.20 -22.48 6.97
CA PRO A 387 5.42 -22.70 5.54
C PRO A 387 4.20 -22.38 4.66
N LEU A 388 3.01 -22.80 5.09
CA LEU A 388 1.77 -22.53 4.36
C LEU A 388 1.21 -21.13 4.68
N GLY A 389 1.44 -20.61 5.88
CA GLY A 389 1.10 -19.23 6.26
C GLY A 389 1.86 -18.18 5.45
N GLY A 390 3.13 -18.46 5.07
CA GLY A 390 3.94 -17.62 4.19
C GLY A 390 3.73 -17.89 2.69
N MET A 391 3.42 -19.14 2.30
CA MET A 391 3.12 -19.49 0.91
C MET A 391 1.90 -18.73 0.37
N VAL A 392 0.84 -18.58 1.16
CA VAL A 392 -0.40 -17.92 0.70
C VAL A 392 -0.19 -16.43 0.36
N PRO A 393 0.46 -15.61 1.22
CA PRO A 393 0.89 -14.26 0.87
C PRO A 393 1.76 -14.20 -0.40
N MET A 394 2.70 -15.14 -0.57
CA MET A 394 3.49 -15.25 -1.81
C MET A 394 2.61 -15.50 -3.04
N LEU A 395 1.64 -16.41 -2.95
CA LEU A 395 0.71 -16.69 -4.04
C LEU A 395 -0.15 -15.47 -4.39
N LEU A 396 -0.62 -14.70 -3.40
CA LEU A 396 -1.38 -13.47 -3.63
C LEU A 396 -0.59 -12.46 -4.47
N MET A 397 0.70 -12.28 -4.18
CA MET A 397 1.60 -11.44 -4.97
C MET A 397 1.84 -12.03 -6.38
N GLN A 398 2.14 -13.33 -6.47
CA GLN A 398 2.47 -14.01 -7.73
C GLN A 398 1.29 -14.12 -8.70
N LEU A 399 0.05 -14.03 -8.23
CA LEU A 399 -1.14 -13.91 -9.07
C LEU A 399 -1.21 -12.58 -9.85
N GLY A 400 -0.24 -11.68 -9.63
CA GLY A 400 -0.17 -10.36 -10.26
C GLY A 400 -0.99 -9.30 -9.53
N GLU A 401 -1.24 -9.52 -8.23
CA GLU A 401 -1.93 -8.57 -7.34
C GLU A 401 -3.31 -8.16 -7.88
N ILE A 402 -4.04 -9.15 -8.40
CA ILE A 402 -5.36 -8.92 -9.00
C ILE A 402 -6.51 -8.98 -7.98
N ILE A 403 -6.23 -9.27 -6.70
CA ILE A 403 -7.22 -9.44 -5.64
C ILE A 403 -7.20 -8.21 -4.75
N PHE A 404 -8.09 -7.26 -5.02
CA PHE A 404 -8.07 -5.92 -4.44
C PHE A 404 -6.69 -5.25 -4.43
N GLY A 405 -5.86 -5.52 -5.43
CA GLY A 405 -4.49 -5.03 -5.48
C GLY A 405 -4.35 -3.52 -5.58
N GLY A 406 -3.11 -3.10 -5.85
CA GLY A 406 -2.69 -1.71 -5.69
C GLY A 406 -3.58 -0.71 -6.41
N ILE A 407 -3.60 0.50 -5.90
CA ILE A 407 -4.51 1.55 -6.37
C ILE A 407 -4.35 1.78 -7.87
N GLY A 408 -5.44 1.51 -8.59
CA GLY A 408 -5.44 1.50 -10.05
C GLY A 408 -4.96 0.17 -10.63
N CYS A 409 -3.74 -0.27 -10.27
CA CYS A 409 -3.11 -1.44 -10.88
C CYS A 409 -3.83 -2.77 -10.66
N GLY A 410 -4.30 -3.04 -9.44
CA GLY A 410 -5.08 -4.24 -9.19
C GLY A 410 -6.33 -4.31 -10.06
N LEU A 411 -7.07 -3.21 -10.18
CA LEU A 411 -8.32 -3.20 -10.94
C LEU A 411 -8.11 -3.17 -12.45
N TYR A 412 -7.17 -2.39 -13.00
CA TYR A 412 -6.92 -2.47 -14.45
C TYR A 412 -6.39 -3.86 -14.84
N SER A 413 -5.62 -4.52 -13.97
CA SER A 413 -5.12 -5.86 -14.22
C SER A 413 -6.24 -6.88 -14.16
N MET A 414 -7.11 -6.78 -13.14
CA MET A 414 -8.31 -7.61 -13.03
C MET A 414 -9.24 -7.43 -14.24
N ILE A 415 -9.40 -6.21 -14.77
CA ILE A 415 -10.15 -5.97 -16.02
C ILE A 415 -9.47 -6.66 -17.21
N GLY A 416 -8.13 -6.67 -17.27
CA GLY A 416 -7.39 -7.46 -18.26
C GLY A 416 -7.72 -8.96 -18.19
N PHE A 417 -7.77 -9.52 -16.98
CA PHE A 417 -8.22 -10.90 -16.77
C PHE A 417 -9.70 -11.10 -17.13
N VAL A 418 -10.58 -10.14 -16.85
CA VAL A 418 -11.99 -10.19 -17.28
C VAL A 418 -12.09 -10.25 -18.81
N VAL A 419 -11.30 -9.45 -19.53
CA VAL A 419 -11.26 -9.49 -21.01
C VAL A 419 -10.80 -10.87 -21.50
N LEU A 420 -9.79 -11.47 -20.87
CA LEU A 420 -9.35 -12.82 -21.16
C LEU A 420 -10.45 -13.87 -20.90
N THR A 421 -11.12 -13.79 -19.75
CA THR A 421 -12.21 -14.71 -19.38
C THR A 421 -13.39 -14.60 -20.35
N VAL A 422 -13.82 -13.39 -20.70
CA VAL A 422 -14.91 -13.15 -21.65
C VAL A 422 -14.55 -13.68 -23.04
N PHE A 423 -13.29 -13.57 -23.45
CA PHE A 423 -12.81 -14.14 -24.70
C PHE A 423 -12.91 -15.66 -24.73
N ILE A 424 -12.41 -16.32 -23.68
CA ILE A 424 -12.48 -17.79 -23.57
C ILE A 424 -13.95 -18.24 -23.52
N ALA A 425 -14.79 -17.57 -22.72
CA ALA A 425 -16.22 -17.88 -22.63
C ALA A 425 -16.94 -17.68 -23.98
N GLY A 426 -16.64 -16.60 -24.71
CA GLY A 426 -17.19 -16.36 -26.05
C GLY A 426 -16.81 -17.46 -27.04
N LEU A 427 -15.54 -17.87 -27.04
CA LEU A 427 -15.05 -18.99 -27.86
C LEU A 427 -15.75 -20.31 -27.51
N MET A 428 -15.89 -20.63 -26.21
CA MET A 428 -16.56 -21.85 -25.75
C MET A 428 -18.04 -21.93 -26.16
N VAL A 429 -18.72 -20.79 -26.25
CA VAL A 429 -20.13 -20.71 -26.66
C VAL A 429 -20.27 -20.47 -28.18
N GLY A 430 -19.16 -20.31 -28.90
CA GLY A 430 -19.15 -20.07 -30.35
C GLY A 430 -19.66 -18.69 -30.77
N ARG A 431 -19.58 -17.69 -29.88
CA ARG A 431 -20.00 -16.30 -30.13
C ARG A 431 -18.79 -15.36 -30.14
N THR A 432 -18.92 -14.22 -30.82
CA THR A 432 -17.90 -13.17 -30.76
C THR A 432 -17.79 -12.65 -29.31
N PRO A 433 -16.58 -12.61 -28.73
CA PRO A 433 -16.37 -12.05 -27.41
C PRO A 433 -16.77 -10.59 -27.30
N GLU A 434 -17.56 -10.27 -26.28
CA GLU A 434 -18.12 -8.95 -26.06
C GLU A 434 -18.17 -8.63 -24.57
N TYR A 435 -17.63 -7.49 -24.17
CA TYR A 435 -17.69 -6.99 -22.80
C TYR A 435 -18.25 -5.57 -22.80
N LEU A 436 -19.30 -5.32 -22.00
CA LEU A 436 -19.98 -4.03 -21.90
C LEU A 436 -20.46 -3.47 -23.25
N GLY A 437 -20.98 -4.32 -24.14
CA GLY A 437 -21.41 -3.89 -25.47
C GLY A 437 -20.26 -3.74 -26.49
N LYS A 438 -19.00 -3.85 -26.05
CA LYS A 438 -17.82 -3.68 -26.90
C LYS A 438 -17.25 -5.03 -27.31
N LYS A 439 -17.13 -5.25 -28.62
CA LYS A 439 -16.48 -6.43 -29.19
C LYS A 439 -14.99 -6.40 -28.86
N ILE A 440 -14.46 -7.52 -28.38
CA ILE A 440 -13.04 -7.68 -28.09
C ILE A 440 -12.35 -8.15 -29.36
N GLY A 441 -11.54 -7.30 -29.96
CA GLY A 441 -10.77 -7.62 -31.16
C GLY A 441 -9.40 -8.24 -30.84
N PRO A 442 -8.64 -8.62 -31.90
CA PRO A 442 -7.31 -9.18 -31.74
C PRO A 442 -6.31 -8.22 -31.07
N LYS A 443 -6.47 -6.90 -31.24
CA LYS A 443 -5.56 -5.91 -30.64
C LYS A 443 -5.78 -5.83 -29.13
N GLU A 444 -7.04 -5.74 -28.70
CA GLU A 444 -7.43 -5.70 -27.30
C GLU A 444 -7.00 -6.97 -26.57
N MET A 445 -7.19 -8.14 -27.20
CA MET A 445 -6.73 -9.42 -26.67
C MET A 445 -5.21 -9.49 -26.52
N ARG A 446 -4.43 -9.02 -27.50
CA ARG A 446 -2.96 -8.96 -27.36
C ARG A 446 -2.52 -8.10 -26.18
N MET A 447 -3.16 -6.95 -25.97
CA MET A 447 -2.84 -6.08 -24.84
C MET A 447 -3.20 -6.72 -23.50
N ALA A 448 -4.36 -7.40 -23.42
CA ALA A 448 -4.76 -8.14 -22.22
C ALA A 448 -3.79 -9.28 -21.87
N VAL A 449 -3.32 -10.02 -22.88
CA VAL A 449 -2.32 -11.09 -22.70
C VAL A 449 -0.99 -10.50 -22.23
N VAL A 450 -0.49 -9.42 -22.86
CA VAL A 450 0.74 -8.75 -22.42
C VAL A 450 0.64 -8.32 -20.96
N LEU A 451 -0.49 -7.75 -20.56
CA LEU A 451 -0.74 -7.37 -19.18
C LEU A 451 -0.68 -8.58 -18.24
N ALA A 452 -1.35 -9.68 -18.59
CA ALA A 452 -1.42 -10.87 -17.73
C ALA A 452 -0.09 -11.61 -17.57
N ILE A 453 0.77 -11.59 -18.60
CA ILE A 453 2.05 -12.33 -18.58
C ILE A 453 3.23 -11.46 -18.11
N CYS A 454 3.12 -10.14 -18.10
CA CYS A 454 4.24 -9.25 -17.79
C CYS A 454 4.84 -9.57 -16.40
N THR A 455 3.99 -9.57 -15.37
CA THR A 455 4.41 -9.83 -13.98
C THR A 455 5.07 -11.21 -13.80
N PRO A 456 4.43 -12.35 -14.20
CA PRO A 456 5.06 -13.66 -14.03
C PRO A 456 6.34 -13.83 -14.86
N VAL A 457 6.44 -13.21 -16.05
CA VAL A 457 7.68 -13.24 -16.85
C VAL A 457 8.82 -12.53 -16.13
N VAL A 458 8.55 -11.36 -15.54
CA VAL A 458 9.58 -10.63 -14.76
C VAL A 458 10.02 -11.42 -13.53
N ILE A 459 9.08 -12.01 -12.80
CA ILE A 459 9.37 -12.83 -11.60
C ILE A 459 10.20 -14.07 -11.94
N LEU A 460 9.94 -14.73 -13.07
CA LEU A 460 10.64 -15.98 -13.44
C LEU A 460 12.01 -15.74 -14.10
N ILE A 461 12.24 -14.56 -14.67
CA ILE A 461 13.52 -14.19 -15.30
C ILE A 461 14.50 -13.63 -14.27
N GLY A 462 14.02 -12.76 -13.37
CA GLY A 462 14.82 -12.20 -12.29
C GLY A 462 15.21 -13.27 -11.29
#